data_AF-A0AAV7K0A0-F1
#
_entry.id   AF-A0AAV7K0A0-F1
#
_cell.length_a   1.000
_cell.length_b   1.000
_cell.length_c   1.000
_cell.angle_alpha   90.00
_cell.angle_beta   90.00
_cell.angle_gamma   90.00
#
_symmetry.space_group_name_H-M   'P 1'
#
loop_
_entity.id
_entity.type
_entity.pdbx_description
1 polymer ?
#
loop_
_entity_poly.entity_id
_entity_poly.type
_entity_poly.pdbx_seq_one_letter_code
_entity_poly.pdbx_strand_id
1 'polypeptide(L)'
;MSNPKKSPAFNAKMSREFCVNHETMRKLVVEDLGMKSYKRNNVHHLNDSIRRKRLERCIQLKARFAPGTEDQILFSDEKLFTVEEASIRQNDRILASRSQDIPDSIKYIDRVQKPLSLMIWAGVSADSRTNLIFVPQGVKINSQTYRELVLEPEIASAGEKLFQNHPWTYQQDSAPAHASKVSQSWFREQNIDFISKDEWPPSSLDLNPLDYSVWANLESRACAKSHKSLESLKVSLLSEWQKIPQEELRKAVHQFRSRLTSVIHKKGGYIE
;
A
#
# COMPACT_ATOMS: atom_id res chain seq x y z
N MET A 1 -11.28 12.55 15.26
CA MET A 1 -11.47 13.92 14.74
C MET A 1 -10.09 14.53 14.50
N SER A 2 -9.65 14.60 13.24
CA SER A 2 -8.29 15.02 12.88
C SER A 2 -8.22 16.54 12.71
N ASN A 3 -7.31 17.17 13.46
CA ASN A 3 -7.03 18.60 13.43
C ASN A 3 -6.48 18.99 12.03
N PRO A 4 -7.12 19.89 11.27
CA PRO A 4 -6.68 20.23 9.92
C PRO A 4 -5.29 20.87 9.96
N LYS A 5 -4.26 20.09 9.58
CA LYS A 5 -2.87 20.54 9.61
C LYS A 5 -2.67 21.73 8.65
N LYS A 6 -2.17 22.82 9.24
CA LYS A 6 -1.81 24.11 8.62
C LYS A 6 -0.80 23.90 7.48
N SER A 7 -1.09 24.45 6.29
CA SER A 7 -0.12 24.62 5.21
C SER A 7 0.20 26.12 5.05
N PRO A 8 1.23 26.64 5.75
CA PRO A 8 1.62 28.05 5.67
C PRO A 8 1.97 28.50 4.25
N ALA A 9 2.54 27.60 3.43
CA ALA A 9 2.94 27.91 2.06
C ALA A 9 1.75 28.13 1.12
N PHE A 10 0.63 27.42 1.33
CA PHE A 10 -0.59 27.58 0.52
C PHE A 10 -1.26 28.93 0.80
N ASN A 11 -1.41 29.27 2.08
CA ASN A 11 -2.00 30.54 2.50
C ASN A 11 -1.09 31.73 2.13
N ALA A 12 0.23 31.59 2.21
CA ALA A 12 1.18 32.61 1.76
C ALA A 12 1.20 32.79 0.22
N LYS A 13 0.85 31.75 -0.55
CA LYS A 13 0.66 31.88 -2.01
C LYS A 13 -0.63 32.64 -2.30
N MET A 14 -1.76 32.24 -1.71
CA MET A 14 -3.04 32.92 -1.92
C MET A 14 -3.04 34.36 -1.39
N SER A 15 -2.40 34.62 -0.25
CA SER A 15 -2.21 35.97 0.29
C SER A 15 -1.49 36.89 -0.70
N ARG A 16 -0.49 36.39 -1.43
CA ARG A 16 0.21 37.14 -2.49
C ARG A 16 -0.64 37.31 -3.75
N GLU A 17 -1.37 36.27 -4.14
CA GLU A 17 -2.20 36.25 -5.36
C GLU A 17 -3.44 37.16 -5.24
N PHE A 18 -4.05 37.20 -4.06
CA PHE A 18 -5.21 38.04 -3.77
C PHE A 18 -4.87 39.36 -3.05
N CYS A 19 -3.58 39.62 -2.79
CA CYS A 19 -3.10 40.81 -2.06
C CYS A 19 -3.77 41.04 -0.69
N VAL A 20 -4.13 39.97 0.02
CA VAL A 20 -4.79 40.02 1.33
C VAL A 20 -3.82 39.52 2.40
N ASN A 21 -3.86 40.11 3.61
CA ASN A 21 -3.04 39.66 4.74
C ASN A 21 -3.21 38.14 5.00
N HIS A 22 -2.12 37.44 5.30
CA HIS A 22 -2.10 36.01 5.57
C HIS A 22 -3.11 35.55 6.63
N GLU A 23 -3.30 36.34 7.69
CA GLU A 23 -4.25 36.02 8.76
C GLU A 23 -5.70 36.22 8.32
N THR A 24 -5.97 37.26 7.54
CA THR A 24 -7.27 37.50 6.92
C THR A 24 -7.60 36.41 5.89
N MET A 25 -6.65 36.02 5.05
CA MET A 25 -6.83 34.90 4.13
C MET A 25 -7.07 33.58 4.86
N ARG A 26 -6.39 33.35 5.98
CA ARG A 26 -6.62 32.16 6.80
C ARG A 26 -8.05 32.13 7.33
N LYS A 27 -8.53 33.22 7.92
CA LYS A 27 -9.90 33.32 8.44
C LYS A 27 -10.90 33.10 7.31
N LEU A 28 -10.72 33.79 6.19
CA LEU A 28 -11.60 33.66 5.04
C LEU A 28 -11.67 32.22 4.50
N VAL A 29 -10.53 31.54 4.35
CA VAL A 29 -10.48 30.17 3.81
C VAL A 29 -11.03 29.14 4.79
N VAL A 30 -10.67 29.23 6.07
CA VAL A 30 -10.98 28.18 7.05
C VAL A 30 -12.30 28.43 7.78
N GLU A 31 -12.57 29.68 8.16
CA GLU A 31 -13.70 30.06 9.00
C GLU A 31 -14.89 30.48 8.13
N ASP A 32 -14.70 31.33 7.10
CA ASP A 32 -15.82 31.83 6.28
C ASP A 32 -16.21 30.86 5.15
N LEU A 33 -15.22 30.27 4.46
CA LEU A 33 -15.44 29.34 3.36
C LEU A 33 -15.44 27.87 3.79
N GLY A 34 -15.05 27.56 5.03
CA GLY A 34 -15.01 26.19 5.57
C GLY A 34 -14.05 25.25 4.82
N MET A 35 -13.10 25.77 4.06
CA MET A 35 -12.22 24.99 3.20
C MET A 35 -11.11 24.32 4.02
N LYS A 36 -10.78 23.09 3.62
CA LYS A 36 -9.70 22.29 4.22
C LYS A 36 -8.56 22.14 3.24
N SER A 37 -7.33 22.08 3.77
CA SER A 37 -6.15 21.78 2.97
C SER A 37 -6.07 20.27 2.72
N TYR A 38 -6.06 19.87 1.45
CA TYR A 38 -5.88 18.48 1.03
C TYR A 38 -4.51 18.29 0.36
N LYS A 39 -3.92 17.10 0.53
CA LYS A 39 -2.66 16.74 -0.14
C LYS A 39 -2.96 16.30 -1.57
N ARG A 40 -2.19 16.76 -2.55
CA ARG A 40 -2.18 16.15 -3.89
C ARG A 40 -1.45 14.81 -3.83
N ASN A 41 -2.11 13.74 -4.26
CA ASN A 41 -1.55 12.40 -4.33
C ASN A 41 -1.02 12.12 -5.74
N ASN A 42 0.15 11.50 -5.85
CA ASN A 42 0.65 10.97 -7.11
C ASN A 42 -0.02 9.62 -7.34
N VAL A 43 -0.75 9.49 -8.44
CA VAL A 43 -1.51 8.29 -8.81
C VAL A 43 -1.27 7.96 -10.28
N HIS A 44 -1.39 6.68 -10.65
CA HIS A 44 -1.29 6.25 -12.05
C HIS A 44 -2.36 6.93 -12.89
N HIS A 45 -1.97 7.46 -14.06
CA HIS A 45 -2.91 8.11 -14.96
C HIS A 45 -4.00 7.14 -15.43
N LEU A 46 -5.25 7.40 -15.03
CA LEU A 46 -6.43 6.69 -15.48
C LEU A 46 -7.01 7.36 -16.73
N ASN A 47 -6.88 6.69 -17.88
CA ASN A 47 -7.66 7.04 -19.07
C ASN A 47 -9.08 6.41 -19.00
N ASP A 48 -9.98 6.84 -19.89
CA ASP A 48 -11.38 6.39 -19.87
C ASP A 48 -11.56 4.88 -20.08
N SER A 49 -10.66 4.24 -20.85
CA SER A 49 -10.66 2.79 -21.02
C SER A 49 -10.34 2.06 -19.70
N ILE A 50 -9.31 2.54 -18.98
CA ILE A 50 -8.95 2.00 -17.67
C ILE A 50 -10.08 2.23 -16.67
N ARG A 51 -10.69 3.43 -16.64
CA ARG A 51 -11.82 3.74 -15.75
C ARG A 51 -13.01 2.81 -15.98
N ARG A 52 -13.39 2.55 -17.24
CA ARG A 52 -14.48 1.61 -17.57
C ARG A 52 -14.16 0.20 -17.07
N LYS A 53 -12.96 -0.32 -17.36
CA LYS A 53 -12.53 -1.64 -16.87
C LYS A 53 -12.50 -1.70 -15.35
N ARG A 54 -12.03 -0.63 -14.68
CA ARG A 54 -12.03 -0.52 -13.22
C ARG A 54 -13.45 -0.62 -12.66
N LEU A 55 -14.38 0.15 -13.21
CA LEU A 55 -15.78 0.16 -12.79
C LEU A 55 -16.41 -1.24 -12.95
N GLU A 56 -16.30 -1.82 -14.14
CA GLU A 56 -16.87 -3.13 -14.46
C GLU A 56 -16.35 -4.22 -13.51
N ARG A 57 -15.02 -4.32 -13.36
CA ARG A 57 -14.38 -5.30 -12.49
C ARG A 57 -14.70 -5.09 -11.02
N CYS A 58 -14.79 -3.84 -10.55
CA CYS A 58 -15.22 -3.56 -9.17
C CYS A 58 -16.66 -4.00 -8.91
N ILE A 59 -17.57 -3.84 -9.88
CA ILE A 59 -18.96 -4.33 -9.77
C ILE A 59 -18.96 -5.86 -9.69
N GLN A 60 -18.20 -6.53 -10.56
CA GLN A 60 -18.08 -7.99 -10.58
C GLN A 60 -17.51 -8.51 -9.26
N LEU A 61 -16.42 -7.94 -8.75
CA LEU A 61 -15.82 -8.32 -7.47
C LEU A 61 -16.75 -8.08 -6.29
N LYS A 62 -17.45 -6.94 -6.26
CA LYS A 62 -18.42 -6.63 -5.20
C LYS A 62 -19.62 -7.60 -5.20
N ALA A 63 -19.98 -8.15 -6.37
CA ALA A 63 -21.00 -9.17 -6.51
C ALA A 63 -20.48 -10.58 -6.15
N ARG A 64 -19.23 -10.90 -6.53
CA ARG A 64 -18.57 -12.18 -6.22
C ARG A 64 -18.40 -12.38 -4.71
N PHE A 65 -17.99 -11.34 -4.00
CA PHE A 65 -17.76 -11.39 -2.56
C PHE A 65 -18.94 -10.75 -1.83
N ALA A 66 -19.68 -11.51 -1.02
CA ALA A 66 -20.74 -10.98 -0.17
C ALA A 66 -20.15 -10.17 1.00
N PRO A 67 -20.92 -9.31 1.68
CA PRO A 67 -20.42 -8.64 2.89
C PRO A 67 -19.92 -9.65 3.93
N GLY A 68 -18.69 -9.49 4.41
CA GLY A 68 -18.06 -10.38 5.39
C GLY A 68 -17.28 -11.54 4.77
N THR A 69 -17.32 -11.75 3.45
CA THR A 69 -16.49 -12.79 2.81
C THR A 69 -15.07 -12.32 2.53
N GLU A 70 -14.77 -11.02 2.72
CA GLU A 70 -13.41 -10.48 2.63
C GLU A 70 -12.42 -11.16 3.60
N ASP A 71 -12.92 -11.76 4.68
CA ASP A 71 -12.11 -12.50 5.66
C ASP A 71 -11.47 -13.75 5.07
N GLN A 72 -12.08 -14.32 4.02
CA GLN A 72 -11.63 -15.51 3.31
C GLN A 72 -10.70 -15.18 2.13
N ILE A 73 -10.32 -13.92 1.94
CA ILE A 73 -9.42 -13.52 0.86
C ILE A 73 -8.00 -13.39 1.41
N LEU A 74 -7.05 -14.10 0.79
CA LEU A 74 -5.62 -13.88 0.98
C LEU A 74 -5.14 -12.85 -0.02
N PHE A 75 -4.97 -11.60 0.42
CA PHE A 75 -4.35 -10.55 -0.38
C PHE A 75 -2.84 -10.74 -0.41
N SER A 76 -2.22 -10.49 -1.57
CA SER A 76 -0.77 -10.62 -1.74
C SER A 76 -0.21 -9.50 -2.59
N ASP A 77 1.06 -9.18 -2.37
CA ASP A 77 1.78 -8.16 -3.12
C ASP A 77 3.29 -8.27 -2.93
N GLU A 78 4.04 -7.60 -3.80
CA GLU A 78 5.48 -7.40 -3.68
C GLU A 78 5.86 -5.93 -3.48
N LYS A 79 6.77 -5.69 -2.53
CA LYS A 79 7.33 -4.36 -2.30
C LYS A 79 8.85 -4.37 -2.20
N LEU A 80 9.46 -3.35 -2.80
CA LEU A 80 10.86 -3.02 -2.63
C LEU A 80 11.07 -2.14 -1.38
N PHE A 81 11.90 -2.61 -0.44
CA PHE A 81 12.33 -1.86 0.74
C PHE A 81 13.79 -1.44 0.57
N THR A 82 14.12 -0.21 0.95
CA THR A 82 15.49 0.32 0.89
C THR A 82 16.10 0.40 2.28
N VAL A 83 17.43 0.38 2.37
CA VAL A 83 18.14 0.61 3.65
C VAL A 83 18.02 2.04 4.19
N GLU A 84 17.44 2.96 3.43
CA GLU A 84 17.24 4.34 3.85
C GLU A 84 16.17 4.47 4.94
N GLU A 85 16.23 5.57 5.69
CA GLU A 85 15.21 5.93 6.66
C GLU A 85 13.89 6.30 5.96
N ALA A 86 12.78 5.76 6.47
CA ALA A 86 11.44 6.04 6.01
C ALA A 86 11.04 7.48 6.35
N SER A 87 11.27 8.40 5.42
CA SER A 87 10.88 9.79 5.61
C SER A 87 9.42 10.01 5.21
N ILE A 88 8.55 10.21 6.21
CA ILE A 88 7.21 10.73 6.00
C ILE A 88 7.31 12.25 6.03
N ARG A 89 7.56 12.87 4.87
CA ARG A 89 7.79 14.33 4.66
C ARG A 89 6.87 15.29 5.44
N GLN A 90 5.67 14.88 5.84
CA GLN A 90 4.74 15.70 6.64
C GLN A 90 4.91 15.58 8.16
N ASN A 91 5.43 14.45 8.64
CA ASN A 91 5.63 14.16 10.05
C ASN A 91 7.10 14.38 10.50
N ASP A 92 8.06 14.38 9.57
CA ASP A 92 9.45 14.77 9.83
C ASP A 92 9.57 16.30 9.97
N ARG A 93 9.08 16.83 11.08
CA ARG A 93 9.16 18.26 11.42
C ARG A 93 9.97 18.45 12.69
N ILE A 94 11.01 19.25 12.61
CA ILE A 94 11.87 19.60 13.74
C ILE A 94 11.42 20.96 14.27
N LEU A 95 11.15 21.05 15.57
CA LEU A 95 10.89 22.31 16.25
C LEU A 95 12.22 22.87 16.76
N ALA A 96 12.62 24.04 16.26
CA ALA A 96 13.81 24.74 16.71
C ALA A 96 13.62 26.26 16.62
N SER A 97 14.26 27.00 17.52
CA SER A 97 14.22 28.46 17.54
C SER A 97 14.93 29.07 16.33
N ARG A 98 16.07 28.49 15.90
CA ARG A 98 16.76 28.83 14.66
C ARG A 98 17.23 27.56 13.97
N SER A 99 17.27 27.58 12.64
CA SER A 99 17.72 26.43 11.84
C SER A 99 19.21 26.10 12.02
N GLN A 100 20.00 27.02 12.57
CA GLN A 100 21.43 26.87 12.84
C GLN A 100 21.69 26.08 14.13
N ASP A 101 20.71 26.03 15.04
CA ASP A 101 20.84 25.35 16.33
C ASP A 101 20.51 23.84 16.23
N ILE A 102 20.05 23.39 15.06
CA ILE A 102 19.73 22.00 14.81
C ILE A 102 21.01 21.29 14.35
N PRO A 103 21.48 20.26 15.09
CA PRO A 103 22.58 19.43 14.63
C PRO A 103 22.30 18.85 13.23
N ASP A 104 23.32 18.83 12.36
CA ASP A 104 23.16 18.37 10.97
C ASP A 104 22.64 16.92 10.90
N SER A 105 23.02 16.07 11.85
CA SER A 105 22.54 14.69 11.98
C SER A 105 21.04 14.55 12.26
N ILE A 106 20.41 15.61 12.75
CA ILE A 106 18.95 15.68 12.98
C ILE A 106 18.29 16.44 11.82
N LYS A 107 18.96 17.47 11.31
CA LYS A 107 18.43 18.37 10.28
C LYS A 107 18.36 17.72 8.90
N TYR A 108 19.30 16.85 8.58
CA TYR A 108 19.44 16.24 7.26
C TYR A 108 19.37 14.72 7.38
N ILE A 109 18.70 14.11 6.40
CA ILE A 109 18.70 12.66 6.19
C ILE A 109 19.52 12.41 4.93
N ASP A 110 20.65 11.73 5.08
CA ASP A 110 21.51 11.35 3.97
C ASP A 110 20.80 10.32 3.07
N ARG A 111 20.81 10.57 1.76
CA ARG A 111 20.28 9.65 0.74
C ARG A 111 21.38 9.28 -0.23
N VAL A 112 21.52 7.99 -0.49
CA VAL A 112 22.57 7.45 -1.36
C VAL A 112 22.01 7.24 -2.76
N GLN A 113 22.80 7.51 -3.80
CA GLN A 113 22.39 7.21 -5.17
C GLN A 113 22.29 5.68 -5.35
N LYS A 114 21.09 5.16 -5.64
CA LYS A 114 20.74 3.73 -5.72
C LYS A 114 21.00 2.99 -4.38
N PRO A 115 20.17 3.24 -3.36
CA PRO A 115 20.32 2.55 -2.09
C PRO A 115 20.16 1.04 -2.26
N LEU A 116 20.85 0.26 -1.42
CA LEU A 116 20.63 -1.17 -1.35
C LEU A 116 19.17 -1.46 -0.99
N SER A 117 18.56 -2.44 -1.66
CA SER A 117 17.13 -2.70 -1.54
C SER A 117 16.79 -4.18 -1.57
N LEU A 118 15.78 -4.61 -0.81
CA LEU A 118 15.23 -5.97 -0.82
C LEU A 118 13.84 -5.96 -1.45
N MET A 119 13.57 -6.90 -2.35
CA MET A 119 12.22 -7.18 -2.82
C MET A 119 11.59 -8.24 -1.92
N ILE A 120 10.39 -7.98 -1.44
CA ILE A 120 9.70 -8.78 -0.44
C ILE A 120 8.31 -9.08 -0.94
N TRP A 121 7.89 -10.33 -0.80
CA TRP A 121 6.50 -10.74 -0.96
C TRP A 121 5.89 -11.05 0.40
N ALA A 122 4.61 -10.69 0.58
CA ALA A 122 3.82 -11.15 1.71
C ALA A 122 2.34 -11.32 1.32
N GLY A 123 1.64 -12.12 2.11
CA GLY A 123 0.20 -12.26 2.07
C GLY A 123 -0.46 -11.91 3.42
N VAL A 124 -1.64 -11.31 3.36
CA VAL A 124 -2.47 -10.97 4.52
C VAL A 124 -3.93 -11.37 4.29
N SER A 125 -4.56 -11.91 5.33
CA SER A 125 -6.01 -12.09 5.42
C SER A 125 -6.53 -11.41 6.69
N ALA A 126 -7.83 -11.45 6.94
CA ALA A 126 -8.40 -10.85 8.15
C ALA A 126 -7.84 -11.49 9.42
N ASP A 127 -7.66 -12.80 9.43
CA ASP A 127 -7.29 -13.56 10.62
C ASP A 127 -5.88 -14.14 10.59
N SER A 128 -5.17 -14.01 9.48
CA SER A 128 -3.82 -14.54 9.34
C SER A 128 -2.91 -13.69 8.45
N ARG A 129 -1.64 -14.09 8.37
CA ARG A 129 -0.60 -13.53 7.52
C ARG A 129 0.43 -14.59 7.16
N THR A 130 1.11 -14.42 6.04
CA THR A 130 2.23 -15.28 5.65
C THR A 130 3.51 -14.86 6.35
N ASN A 131 4.55 -15.68 6.23
CA ASN A 131 5.92 -15.20 6.44
C ASN A 131 6.32 -14.25 5.29
N LEU A 132 7.31 -13.40 5.56
CA LEU A 132 7.93 -12.58 4.51
C LEU A 132 8.83 -13.46 3.64
N ILE A 133 8.60 -13.45 2.32
CA ILE A 133 9.47 -14.11 1.36
C ILE A 133 10.42 -13.06 0.79
N PHE A 134 11.72 -13.31 0.90
CA PHE A 134 12.75 -12.43 0.37
C PHE A 134 13.19 -12.93 -1.01
N VAL A 135 12.98 -12.11 -2.03
CA VAL A 135 13.43 -12.44 -3.38
C VAL A 135 14.96 -12.24 -3.43
N PRO A 136 15.72 -13.23 -3.94
CA PRO A 136 17.17 -13.10 -4.02
C PRO A 136 17.62 -11.88 -4.85
N GLN A 137 18.75 -11.27 -4.46
CA GLN A 137 19.30 -10.09 -5.14
C GLN A 137 19.54 -10.36 -6.62
N GLY A 138 19.14 -9.41 -7.47
CA GLY A 138 19.33 -9.49 -8.93
C GLY A 138 18.33 -10.40 -9.65
N VAL A 139 17.49 -11.14 -8.93
CA VAL A 139 16.46 -11.99 -9.53
C VAL A 139 15.23 -11.14 -9.87
N LYS A 140 14.78 -11.23 -11.13
CA LYS A 140 13.50 -10.66 -11.57
C LYS A 140 12.40 -11.68 -11.34
N ILE A 141 11.30 -11.25 -10.71
CA ILE A 141 10.09 -12.07 -10.58
C ILE A 141 9.46 -12.22 -11.97
N ASN A 142 9.73 -13.35 -12.62
CA ASN A 142 8.98 -13.81 -13.78
C ASN A 142 8.01 -14.92 -13.33
N SER A 143 7.20 -15.43 -14.25
CA SER A 143 6.18 -16.45 -13.96
C SER A 143 6.73 -17.71 -13.29
N GLN A 144 7.89 -18.19 -13.73
CA GLN A 144 8.51 -19.41 -13.20
C GLN A 144 9.05 -19.17 -11.79
N THR A 145 9.81 -18.09 -11.62
CA THR A 145 10.36 -17.70 -10.33
C THR A 145 9.26 -17.40 -9.31
N TYR A 146 8.17 -16.76 -9.72
CA TYR A 146 7.00 -16.55 -8.87
C TYR A 146 6.37 -17.87 -8.41
N ARG A 147 6.24 -18.83 -9.33
CA ARG A 147 5.73 -20.16 -9.00
C ARG A 147 6.60 -20.88 -7.97
N GLU A 148 7.91 -20.95 -8.22
CA GLU A 148 8.87 -21.68 -7.38
C GLU A 148 9.10 -21.01 -6.02
N LEU A 149 9.13 -19.67 -5.96
CA LEU A 149 9.43 -18.94 -4.73
C LEU A 149 8.19 -18.67 -3.87
N VAL A 150 7.01 -18.54 -4.48
CA VAL A 150 5.78 -18.10 -3.79
C VAL A 150 4.70 -19.16 -3.85
N LEU A 151 4.29 -19.56 -5.05
CA LEU A 151 3.08 -20.37 -5.22
C LEU A 151 3.22 -21.77 -4.61
N GLU A 152 4.26 -22.51 -5.00
CA GLU A 152 4.49 -23.87 -4.53
C GLU A 152 4.79 -23.97 -3.02
N PRO A 153 5.70 -23.16 -2.43
CA PRO A 153 6.02 -23.30 -1.01
C PRO A 153 4.95 -22.73 -0.08
N GLU A 154 4.39 -21.55 -0.41
CA GLU A 154 3.50 -20.83 0.52
C GLU A 154 2.02 -21.03 0.17
N ILE A 155 1.64 -20.88 -1.10
CA ILE A 155 0.23 -20.85 -1.49
C ILE A 155 -0.38 -22.25 -1.56
N ALA A 156 0.37 -23.27 -1.99
CA ALA A 156 -0.11 -24.65 -2.05
C ALA A 156 -0.57 -25.18 -0.69
N SER A 157 0.05 -24.70 0.39
CA SER A 157 -0.28 -25.09 1.78
C SER A 157 -1.07 -24.04 2.56
N ALA A 158 -1.44 -22.92 1.92
CA ALA A 158 -2.13 -21.81 2.59
C ALA A 158 -3.52 -22.19 3.11
N GLY A 159 -4.25 -23.05 2.38
CA GLY A 159 -5.58 -23.52 2.80
C GLY A 159 -5.54 -24.21 4.16
N GLU A 160 -4.59 -25.12 4.36
CA GLU A 160 -4.39 -25.81 5.64
C GLU A 160 -3.84 -24.85 6.70
N LYS A 161 -2.74 -24.15 6.40
CA LYS A 161 -1.98 -23.35 7.38
C LYS A 161 -2.70 -22.09 7.85
N LEU A 162 -3.42 -21.41 6.96
CA LEU A 162 -3.99 -20.09 7.22
C LEU A 162 -5.50 -20.10 7.35
N PHE A 163 -6.18 -21.04 6.68
CA PHE A 163 -7.64 -21.07 6.59
C PHE A 163 -8.29 -22.33 7.20
N GLN A 164 -7.51 -23.22 7.83
CA GLN A 164 -8.03 -24.44 8.46
C GLN A 164 -8.89 -25.29 7.50
N ASN A 165 -8.52 -25.30 6.21
CA ASN A 165 -9.26 -25.92 5.11
C ASN A 165 -10.68 -25.37 4.86
N HIS A 166 -11.03 -24.21 5.44
CA HIS A 166 -12.21 -23.47 4.99
C HIS A 166 -11.99 -22.89 3.58
N PRO A 167 -13.07 -22.67 2.81
CA PRO A 167 -12.98 -22.00 1.52
C PRO A 167 -12.28 -20.65 1.63
N TRP A 168 -11.37 -20.40 0.70
CA TRP A 168 -10.60 -19.17 0.63
C TRP A 168 -10.30 -18.82 -0.82
N THR A 169 -10.02 -17.54 -1.08
CA THR A 169 -9.68 -17.03 -2.40
C THR A 169 -8.33 -16.34 -2.37
N TYR A 170 -7.44 -16.69 -3.30
CA TYR A 170 -6.18 -15.97 -3.48
C TYR A 170 -6.36 -14.71 -4.33
N GLN A 171 -5.86 -13.58 -3.84
CA GLN A 171 -5.76 -12.35 -4.61
C GLN A 171 -4.30 -12.07 -4.97
N GLN A 172 -4.06 -11.70 -6.23
CA GLN A 172 -2.82 -11.18 -6.77
C GLN A 172 -3.14 -10.08 -7.77
N ASP A 173 -2.19 -9.19 -8.05
CA ASP A 173 -2.39 -8.15 -9.06
C ASP A 173 -2.30 -8.70 -10.50
N SER A 174 -2.36 -7.81 -11.50
CA SER A 174 -2.26 -8.19 -12.92
C SER A 174 -0.87 -8.01 -13.52
N ALA A 175 0.19 -8.05 -12.71
CA ALA A 175 1.56 -8.01 -13.20
C ALA A 175 1.82 -9.15 -14.22
N PRO A 176 2.75 -8.97 -15.18
CA PRO A 176 2.97 -9.94 -16.24
C PRO A 176 3.24 -11.37 -15.76
N ALA A 177 3.94 -11.55 -14.64
CA ALA A 177 4.16 -12.85 -14.03
C ALA A 177 2.83 -13.51 -13.62
N HIS A 178 1.99 -12.78 -12.88
CA HIS A 178 0.71 -13.26 -12.34
C HIS A 178 -0.34 -13.50 -13.42
N ALA A 179 -0.34 -12.67 -14.46
CA ALA A 179 -1.24 -12.77 -15.60
C ALA A 179 -0.84 -13.86 -16.61
N SER A 180 0.33 -14.48 -16.45
CA SER A 180 0.83 -15.49 -17.36
C SER A 180 0.00 -16.77 -17.34
N LYS A 181 0.02 -17.53 -18.44
CA LYS A 181 -0.64 -18.84 -18.50
C LYS A 181 -0.11 -19.81 -17.43
N VAL A 182 1.20 -19.77 -17.16
CA VAL A 182 1.86 -20.64 -16.17
C VAL A 182 1.28 -20.42 -14.78
N SER A 183 1.20 -19.17 -14.33
CA SER A 183 0.67 -18.86 -12.99
C SER A 183 -0.83 -19.12 -12.93
N GLN A 184 -1.59 -18.72 -13.95
CA GLN A 184 -3.05 -18.89 -13.97
C GLN A 184 -3.49 -20.36 -14.08
N SER A 185 -2.75 -21.21 -14.80
CA SER A 185 -3.08 -22.65 -14.89
C SER A 185 -2.75 -23.38 -13.60
N TRP A 186 -1.66 -23.01 -12.93
CA TRP A 186 -1.27 -23.59 -11.65
C TRP A 186 -2.40 -23.52 -10.61
N PHE A 187 -3.05 -22.37 -10.43
CA PHE A 187 -4.19 -22.26 -9.50
C PHE A 187 -5.34 -23.22 -9.85
N ARG A 188 -5.64 -23.38 -11.14
CA ARG A 188 -6.68 -24.30 -11.61
C ARG A 188 -6.29 -25.76 -11.38
N GLU A 189 -5.03 -26.10 -11.66
CA GLU A 189 -4.47 -27.43 -11.45
C GLU A 189 -4.44 -27.82 -9.96
N GLN A 190 -4.17 -26.86 -9.08
CA GLN A 190 -4.20 -27.04 -7.62
C GLN A 190 -5.60 -26.90 -7.01
N ASN A 191 -6.63 -26.63 -7.83
CA ASN A 191 -8.01 -26.38 -7.39
C ASN A 191 -8.12 -25.29 -6.31
N ILE A 192 -7.30 -24.23 -6.45
CA ILE A 192 -7.30 -23.05 -5.58
C ILE A 192 -8.17 -21.97 -6.22
N ASP A 193 -9.18 -21.48 -5.49
CA ASP A 193 -9.95 -20.33 -5.95
C ASP A 193 -9.09 -19.07 -5.92
N PHE A 194 -9.16 -18.27 -6.97
CA PHE A 194 -8.34 -17.07 -7.09
C PHE A 194 -9.04 -15.97 -7.90
N ILE A 195 -8.57 -14.73 -7.72
CA ILE A 195 -8.98 -13.60 -8.55
C ILE A 195 -8.09 -13.57 -9.78
N SER A 196 -8.67 -13.85 -10.94
CA SER A 196 -7.93 -13.90 -12.19
C SER A 196 -7.53 -12.50 -12.69
N LYS A 197 -6.60 -12.46 -13.66
CA LYS A 197 -6.17 -11.21 -14.32
C LYS A 197 -7.32 -10.42 -14.97
N ASP A 198 -8.41 -11.13 -15.27
CA ASP A 198 -9.58 -10.57 -15.95
C ASP A 198 -10.61 -10.02 -14.96
N GLU A 199 -10.50 -10.40 -13.69
CA GLU A 199 -11.37 -9.94 -12.59
C GLU A 199 -10.73 -8.84 -11.75
N TRP A 200 -9.40 -8.85 -11.54
CA TRP A 200 -8.75 -7.80 -10.74
C TRP A 200 -8.72 -6.47 -11.50
N PRO A 201 -9.13 -5.31 -10.92
CA PRO A 201 -9.24 -4.08 -11.68
C PRO A 201 -7.85 -3.51 -12.02
N PRO A 202 -7.62 -2.92 -13.21
CA PRO A 202 -6.31 -2.40 -13.57
C PRO A 202 -5.93 -1.14 -12.77
N SER A 203 -4.63 -0.97 -12.51
CA SER A 203 -4.05 0.18 -11.79
C SER A 203 -4.63 0.40 -10.39
N SER A 204 -4.87 -0.69 -9.63
CA SER A 204 -5.68 -0.68 -8.40
C SER A 204 -4.91 -0.88 -7.10
N LEU A 205 -3.80 -0.16 -6.93
CA LEU A 205 -3.10 -0.10 -5.65
C LEU A 205 -4.04 0.41 -4.52
N ASP A 206 -5.05 1.22 -4.88
CA ASP A 206 -6.09 1.70 -3.97
C ASP A 206 -7.11 0.64 -3.53
N LEU A 207 -7.00 -0.60 -4.02
CA LEU A 207 -7.85 -1.74 -3.67
C LEU A 207 -7.11 -2.87 -2.95
N ASN A 208 -5.77 -2.90 -2.93
CA ASN A 208 -5.02 -3.95 -2.24
C ASN A 208 -4.64 -3.49 -0.80
N PRO A 209 -5.05 -4.21 0.27
CA PRO A 209 -4.68 -3.89 1.65
C PRO A 209 -3.19 -3.72 1.89
N LEU A 210 -2.35 -4.46 1.15
CA LEU A 210 -0.90 -4.33 1.24
C LEU A 210 -0.44 -2.94 0.79
N ASP A 211 -0.90 -2.49 -0.37
CA ASP A 211 -0.55 -1.21 -0.97
C ASP A 211 -1.02 0.00 -0.16
N TYR A 212 -2.33 0.07 0.17
CA TYR A 212 -2.88 1.28 0.78
C TYR A 212 -2.65 1.39 2.29
N SER A 213 -2.16 0.33 2.96
CA SER A 213 -2.00 0.32 4.41
C SER A 213 -0.79 -0.47 4.92
N VAL A 214 -0.76 -1.78 4.70
CA VAL A 214 0.15 -2.67 5.45
C VAL A 214 1.62 -2.37 5.15
N TRP A 215 1.96 -2.10 3.89
CA TRP A 215 3.31 -1.73 3.50
C TRP A 215 3.79 -0.42 4.08
N ALA A 216 2.94 0.60 4.11
CA ALA A 216 3.29 1.87 4.74
C ALA A 216 3.52 1.71 6.25
N ASN A 217 2.70 0.87 6.90
CA ASN A 217 2.84 0.55 8.32
C ASN A 217 4.16 -0.19 8.60
N LEU A 218 4.44 -1.29 7.89
CA LEU A 218 5.68 -2.05 8.04
C LEU A 218 6.91 -1.19 7.76
N GLU A 219 6.91 -0.39 6.69
CA GLU A 219 8.01 0.52 6.35
C GLU A 219 8.25 1.55 7.45
N SER A 220 7.19 2.18 7.97
CA SER A 220 7.31 3.18 9.03
C SER A 220 7.89 2.62 10.34
N ARG A 221 7.69 1.33 10.62
CA ARG A 221 8.24 0.65 11.80
C ARG A 221 9.65 0.16 11.55
N ALA A 222 9.83 -0.65 10.50
CA ALA A 222 11.08 -1.35 10.21
C ALA A 222 12.18 -0.42 9.70
N CYS A 223 11.82 0.68 9.04
CA CYS A 223 12.74 1.66 8.47
C CYS A 223 12.66 3.01 9.19
N ALA A 224 12.20 3.03 10.46
CA ALA A 224 12.20 4.24 11.30
C ALA A 224 13.60 4.85 11.50
N LYS A 225 14.65 4.06 11.26
CA LYS A 225 16.04 4.47 11.17
C LYS A 225 16.66 3.81 9.95
N SER A 226 17.71 4.42 9.40
CA SER A 226 18.50 3.81 8.33
C SER A 226 19.21 2.54 8.79
N HIS A 227 19.47 1.66 7.83
CA HIS A 227 20.12 0.37 8.02
C HIS A 227 21.54 0.39 7.43
N LYS A 228 22.47 -0.27 8.10
CA LYS A 228 23.88 -0.35 7.65
C LYS A 228 24.10 -1.43 6.59
N SER A 229 23.19 -2.39 6.49
CA SER A 229 23.27 -3.51 5.55
C SER A 229 21.90 -4.09 5.23
N LEU A 230 21.83 -4.87 4.14
CA LEU A 230 20.63 -5.63 3.79
C LEU A 230 20.22 -6.62 4.89
N GLU A 231 21.19 -7.23 5.57
CA GLU A 231 20.90 -8.13 6.68
C GLU A 231 20.26 -7.40 7.87
N SER A 232 20.74 -6.20 8.22
CA SER A 232 20.10 -5.41 9.27
C SER A 232 18.66 -5.01 8.91
N LEU A 233 18.42 -4.65 7.64
CA LEU A 233 17.08 -4.36 7.13
C LEU A 233 16.18 -5.60 7.20
N LYS A 234 16.68 -6.76 6.75
CA LYS A 234 15.96 -8.04 6.78
C LYS A 234 15.54 -8.44 8.20
N VAL A 235 16.45 -8.35 9.16
CA VAL A 235 16.16 -8.64 10.58
C VAL A 235 15.10 -7.70 11.14
N SER A 236 15.21 -6.40 10.83
CA SER A 236 14.23 -5.39 11.25
C SER A 236 12.83 -5.69 10.70
N LEU A 237 12.73 -5.98 9.39
CA LEU A 237 11.47 -6.30 8.73
C LEU A 237 10.80 -7.55 9.31
N LEU A 238 11.57 -8.63 9.52
CA LEU A 238 11.07 -9.86 10.14
C LEU A 238 10.54 -9.60 11.56
N SER A 239 11.26 -8.82 12.35
CA SER A 239 10.86 -8.49 13.73
C SER A 239 9.58 -7.65 13.75
N GLU A 240 9.52 -6.59 12.95
CA GLU A 240 8.38 -5.67 12.93
C GLU A 240 7.15 -6.31 12.28
N TRP A 241 7.31 -7.18 11.28
CA TRP A 241 6.19 -7.94 10.70
C TRP A 241 5.44 -8.76 11.73
N GLN A 242 6.16 -9.44 12.63
CA GLN A 242 5.55 -10.22 13.70
C GLN A 242 4.89 -9.36 14.78
N LYS A 243 5.40 -8.14 14.99
CA LYS A 243 4.86 -7.19 15.98
C LYS A 243 3.59 -6.47 15.51
N ILE A 244 3.31 -6.42 14.21
CA ILE A 244 2.05 -5.83 13.72
C ILE A 244 0.89 -6.63 14.32
N PRO A 245 -0.05 -6.02 15.07
CA PRO A 245 -1.21 -6.72 15.58
C PRO A 245 -2.10 -7.23 14.44
N GLN A 246 -2.62 -8.45 14.54
CA GLN A 246 -3.54 -9.01 13.53
C GLN A 246 -4.77 -8.11 13.33
N GLU A 247 -5.23 -7.44 14.38
CA GLU A 247 -6.33 -6.47 14.33
C GLU A 247 -6.04 -5.27 13.39
N GLU A 248 -4.78 -4.84 13.25
CA GLU A 248 -4.41 -3.80 12.28
C GLU A 248 -4.54 -4.32 10.84
N LEU A 249 -4.18 -5.58 10.59
CA LEU A 249 -4.31 -6.23 9.29
C LEU A 249 -5.79 -6.46 8.94
N ARG A 250 -6.58 -6.94 9.90
CA ARG A 250 -8.04 -7.11 9.78
C ARG A 250 -8.73 -5.82 9.38
N LYS A 251 -8.40 -4.71 10.05
CA LYS A 251 -8.93 -3.38 9.71
C LYS A 251 -8.57 -2.93 8.30
N ALA A 252 -7.40 -3.30 7.79
CA ALA A 252 -7.04 -3.04 6.41
C ALA A 252 -7.92 -3.88 5.48
N VAL A 253 -7.97 -5.20 5.67
CA VAL A 253 -8.79 -6.13 4.85
C VAL A 253 -10.27 -5.71 4.79
N HIS A 254 -10.88 -5.35 5.92
CA HIS A 254 -12.27 -4.90 5.99
C HIS A 254 -12.57 -3.61 5.23
N GLN A 255 -11.54 -2.81 4.89
CA GLN A 255 -11.75 -1.64 4.03
C GLN A 255 -11.96 -2.01 2.56
N PHE A 256 -11.55 -3.20 2.11
CA PHE A 256 -11.60 -3.62 0.72
C PHE A 256 -12.99 -3.40 0.09
N ARG A 257 -14.05 -3.89 0.74
CA ARG A 257 -15.43 -3.77 0.22
C ARG A 257 -15.91 -2.32 0.12
N SER A 258 -15.57 -1.50 1.11
CA SER A 258 -15.91 -0.07 1.11
C SER A 258 -15.15 0.67 -0.02
N ARG A 259 -13.89 0.30 -0.26
CA ARG A 259 -13.06 0.84 -1.34
C ARG A 259 -13.60 0.46 -2.73
N LEU A 260 -14.02 -0.79 -2.95
CA LEU A 260 -14.75 -1.19 -4.16
C LEU A 260 -15.98 -0.31 -4.38
N THR A 261 -16.75 -0.06 -3.32
CA THR A 261 -17.93 0.80 -3.36
C THR A 261 -17.57 2.22 -3.76
N SER A 262 -16.51 2.80 -3.20
CA SER A 262 -16.02 4.13 -3.57
C SER A 262 -15.60 4.22 -5.04
N VAL A 263 -14.89 3.21 -5.57
CA VAL A 263 -14.50 3.18 -7.00
C VAL A 263 -15.73 3.15 -7.90
N ILE A 264 -16.76 2.36 -7.54
CA ILE A 264 -18.03 2.30 -8.28
C ILE A 264 -18.72 3.67 -8.29
N HIS A 265 -18.85 4.33 -7.14
CA HIS A 265 -19.45 5.67 -7.05
C HIS A 265 -18.68 6.72 -7.86
N LYS A 266 -17.35 6.59 -7.93
CA LYS A 266 -16.48 7.46 -8.74
C LYS A 266 -16.42 7.04 -10.23
N LYS A 267 -17.24 6.08 -10.66
CA LYS A 267 -17.28 5.54 -12.03
C LYS A 267 -15.88 5.11 -12.49
N GLY A 268 -15.19 4.34 -11.66
CA GLY A 268 -13.83 3.84 -11.92
C GLY A 268 -12.71 4.85 -11.70
N GLY A 269 -13.01 6.03 -11.14
CA GLY A 269 -12.03 7.06 -10.80
C GLY A 269 -11.21 6.72 -9.54
N TYR A 270 -10.33 7.66 -9.17
CA TYR A 270 -9.52 7.57 -7.95
C TYR A 270 -10.37 7.65 -6.68
N ILE A 271 -9.90 6.98 -5.64
CA ILE A 271 -10.42 7.06 -4.28
C ILE A 271 -9.29 7.42 -3.31
N GLU A 272 -9.66 7.87 -2.11
CA GLU A 272 -8.74 8.10 -0.98
C GLU A 272 -8.84 6.91 0.00
#